data_AF-A0A212C7Z9-F1
#
_entry.id   AF-A0A212C7Z9-F1
#
_cell.length_a   1.000
_cell.length_b   1.000
_cell.length_c   1.000
_cell.angle_alpha   90.00
_cell.angle_beta   90.00
_cell.angle_gamma   90.00
#
_symmetry.space_group_name_H-M   'P 1'
#
loop_
_entity.id
_entity.type
_entity.pdbx_description
1 polymer ?
#
loop_
_entity_poly.entity_id
_entity_poly.type
_entity_poly.pdbx_seq_one_letter_code
_entity_poly.pdbx_strand_id
1 'polypeptide(L)'
;MVPEGRVLTVLLVRQVFLRAINKFAETMNQKFLENTNFEFQLWNNYFHLAVAFITQDSLQLEQFSHAKYNKILNKYGDMRRLIGFSIRDMWYKLGQNKICFIPGMVGPILEMTLIPEAELRKATIPIFFDMMLCEYQRSGDFKKFENEIILKLDHEVEGGRGDEQYMQLLESILMECAAEHPTISKSVESFVNLVKGLLEKLLDYRGVMTDESKDNRMSCTVNLLWSDEQCASQVMQTGQQHPQTHRQLKETLYDIIIGYFDKGKMWEEAISLCKELAEQYEMEIFDYELLSQNLIQQAKFYENIMKILRPKPDYFAVGYYGQGFPSFLRNKVFIYRGKEYERREDFQMQLMSQFPNAEKMNTTSAPGDDVKNAPGQCILNKCPCQGLGMGSPARNSIHRALS
;
A
#
# COMPACT_ATOMS: atom_id res chain seq x y z
N MET A 1 8.17 27.83 10.61
CA MET A 1 6.88 28.55 10.66
C MET A 1 6.83 29.55 9.53
N VAL A 2 5.97 29.34 8.52
CA VAL A 2 5.74 30.35 7.48
C VAL A 2 4.84 31.45 8.09
N PRO A 3 5.19 32.75 8.01
CA PRO A 3 4.43 33.82 8.66
C PRO A 3 2.97 33.87 8.17
N GLU A 4 2.01 34.07 9.09
CA GLU A 4 0.56 34.15 8.78
C GLU A 4 0.21 35.13 7.65
N GLY A 5 0.98 36.21 7.50
CA GLY A 5 0.83 37.19 6.42
C GLY A 5 1.08 36.62 5.02
N ARG A 6 2.02 35.67 4.86
CA ARG A 6 2.30 35.03 3.56
C ARG A 6 1.19 34.08 3.12
N VAL A 7 0.49 33.45 4.07
CA VAL A 7 -0.62 32.53 3.77
C VAL A 7 -1.82 33.29 3.19
N LEU A 8 -2.09 34.50 3.68
CA LEU A 8 -3.18 35.33 3.16
C LEU A 8 -2.90 35.79 1.73
N THR A 9 -1.65 36.17 1.42
CA THR A 9 -1.22 36.52 0.06
C THR A 9 -1.29 35.32 -0.88
N VAL A 10 -0.86 34.14 -0.41
CA VAL A 10 -0.93 32.88 -1.16
C VAL A 10 -2.38 32.49 -1.48
N LEU A 11 -3.31 32.62 -0.53
CA LEU A 11 -4.73 32.30 -0.75
C LEU A 11 -5.43 33.32 -1.67
N LEU A 12 -5.06 34.60 -1.60
CA LEU A 12 -5.56 35.63 -2.54
C LEU A 12 -5.06 35.39 -3.97
N VAL A 13 -3.77 35.08 -4.14
CA VAL A 13 -3.20 34.69 -5.44
C VAL A 13 -3.91 33.44 -5.98
N ARG A 14 -4.27 32.50 -5.11
CA ARG A 14 -5.02 31.29 -5.50
C ARG A 14 -6.45 31.53 -5.93
N GLN A 15 -7.13 32.54 -5.41
CA GLN A 15 -8.42 32.95 -5.97
C GLN A 15 -8.27 33.50 -7.40
N VAL A 16 -7.15 34.16 -7.72
CA VAL A 16 -6.87 34.63 -9.08
C VAL A 16 -6.58 33.44 -10.00
N PHE A 17 -5.79 32.46 -9.55
CA PHE A 17 -5.58 31.21 -10.30
C PHE A 17 -6.87 30.42 -10.51
N LEU A 18 -7.71 30.29 -9.49
CA LEU A 18 -9.03 29.67 -9.59
C LEU A 18 -9.89 30.35 -10.67
N ARG A 19 -9.93 31.69 -10.70
CA ARG A 19 -10.63 32.44 -11.74
C ARG A 19 -10.04 32.19 -13.13
N ALA A 20 -8.71 32.13 -13.24
CA ALA A 20 -8.03 31.86 -14.50
C ALA A 20 -8.35 30.45 -15.01
N ILE A 21 -8.26 29.42 -14.16
CA ILE A 21 -8.60 28.02 -14.50
C ILE A 21 -10.05 27.93 -14.98
N ASN A 22 -10.99 28.56 -14.27
CA ASN A 22 -12.40 28.56 -14.68
C ASN A 22 -12.60 29.29 -16.03
N LYS A 23 -11.87 30.38 -16.27
CA LYS A 23 -11.95 31.08 -17.56
C LYS A 23 -11.34 30.27 -18.71
N PHE A 24 -10.27 29.54 -18.46
CA PHE A 24 -9.71 28.58 -19.41
C PHE A 24 -10.70 27.46 -19.69
N ALA A 25 -11.34 26.91 -18.65
CA ALA A 25 -12.36 25.87 -18.81
C ALA A 25 -13.53 26.31 -19.70
N GLU A 26 -14.04 27.53 -19.51
CA GLU A 26 -15.06 28.12 -20.40
C GLU A 26 -14.58 28.21 -21.85
N THR A 27 -13.36 28.73 -22.05
CA THR A 27 -12.79 28.95 -23.39
C THR A 27 -12.52 27.64 -24.12
N MET A 28 -12.01 26.62 -23.40
CA MET A 28 -11.76 25.29 -23.95
C MET A 28 -13.04 24.61 -24.40
N ASN A 29 -14.10 24.67 -23.58
CA ASN A 29 -15.39 24.11 -23.95
C ASN A 29 -15.98 24.75 -25.21
N GLN A 30 -15.83 26.07 -25.37
CA GLN A 30 -16.41 26.80 -26.50
C GLN A 30 -15.64 26.64 -27.81
N LYS A 31 -14.31 26.47 -27.75
CA LYS A 31 -13.44 26.58 -28.94
C LYS A 31 -12.67 25.31 -29.29
N PHE A 32 -12.45 24.42 -28.33
CA PHE A 32 -11.49 23.30 -28.45
C PHE A 32 -12.11 21.95 -28.08
N LEU A 33 -13.44 21.86 -28.00
CA LEU A 33 -14.16 20.64 -27.69
C LEU A 33 -14.74 19.95 -28.93
N GLU A 34 -15.11 20.72 -29.96
CA GLU A 34 -15.68 20.17 -31.19
C GLU A 34 -14.65 19.30 -31.93
N ASN A 35 -15.08 18.15 -32.47
CA ASN A 35 -14.20 17.14 -33.08
C ASN A 35 -13.28 17.68 -34.20
N THR A 36 -13.62 18.81 -34.82
CA THR A 36 -12.81 19.47 -35.85
C THR A 36 -11.63 20.28 -35.28
N ASN A 37 -11.69 20.69 -34.01
CA ASN A 37 -10.70 21.55 -33.34
C ASN A 37 -10.24 20.97 -31.98
N PHE A 38 -10.38 19.66 -31.77
CA PHE A 38 -10.04 19.02 -30.51
C PHE A 38 -8.51 19.03 -30.28
N GLU A 39 -8.06 19.80 -29.29
CA GLU A 39 -6.64 19.95 -28.97
C GLU A 39 -6.27 19.12 -27.73
N PHE A 40 -5.87 17.87 -27.95
CA PHE A 40 -5.56 16.91 -26.89
C PHE A 40 -4.55 17.47 -25.87
N GLN A 41 -3.46 18.10 -26.33
CA GLN A 41 -2.39 18.58 -25.44
C GLN A 41 -2.87 19.68 -24.50
N LEU A 42 -3.73 20.58 -24.99
CA LEU A 42 -4.28 21.66 -24.19
C LEU A 42 -5.17 21.13 -23.07
N TRP A 43 -6.05 20.17 -23.39
CA TRP A 43 -6.90 19.50 -22.40
C TRP A 43 -6.08 18.71 -21.39
N ASN A 44 -5.04 17.99 -21.84
CA ASN A 44 -4.15 17.24 -20.96
C ASN A 44 -3.45 18.17 -19.96
N ASN A 45 -2.88 19.27 -20.45
CA ASN A 45 -2.23 20.28 -19.62
C ASN A 45 -3.19 20.95 -18.65
N TYR A 46 -4.45 21.19 -19.06
CA TYR A 46 -5.47 21.71 -18.15
C TYR A 46 -5.74 20.77 -16.98
N PHE A 47 -5.94 19.47 -17.23
CA PHE A 47 -6.20 18.52 -16.15
C PHE A 47 -5.00 18.41 -15.21
N HIS A 48 -3.78 18.30 -15.74
CA HIS A 48 -2.58 18.28 -14.90
C HIS A 48 -2.42 19.58 -14.09
N LEU A 49 -2.70 20.74 -14.67
CA LEU A 49 -2.65 22.02 -13.95
C LEU A 49 -3.71 22.08 -12.84
N ALA A 50 -4.94 21.64 -13.13
CA ALA A 50 -6.04 21.67 -12.18
C ALA A 50 -5.80 20.69 -11.02
N VAL A 51 -5.26 19.49 -11.31
CA VAL A 51 -4.85 18.52 -10.29
C VAL A 51 -3.67 19.05 -9.48
N ALA A 52 -2.60 19.54 -10.11
CA ALA A 52 -1.46 20.11 -9.38
C ALA A 52 -1.89 21.29 -8.48
N PHE A 53 -2.89 22.07 -8.91
CA PHE A 53 -3.46 23.12 -8.09
C PHE A 53 -4.26 22.57 -6.90
N ILE A 54 -5.05 21.50 -7.04
CA ILE A 54 -5.83 20.96 -5.92
C ILE A 54 -4.96 20.18 -4.93
N THR A 55 -3.87 19.55 -5.39
CA THR A 55 -3.00 18.69 -4.57
C THR A 55 -1.94 19.46 -3.78
N GLN A 56 -1.69 20.74 -4.07
CA GLN A 56 -0.67 21.56 -3.40
C GLN A 56 -0.85 21.66 -1.87
N ASP A 57 0.24 21.53 -1.12
CA ASP A 57 0.26 21.44 0.37
C ASP A 57 -0.51 22.52 1.11
N SER A 58 -0.57 23.73 0.55
CA SER A 58 -1.19 24.87 1.22
C SER A 58 -2.71 24.95 1.01
N LEU A 59 -3.28 24.09 0.16
CA LEU A 59 -4.71 23.81 0.14
C LEU A 59 -5.07 22.56 0.96
N GLN A 60 -4.09 21.80 1.47
CA GLN A 60 -4.32 20.66 2.34
C GLN A 60 -4.61 21.11 3.77
N LEU A 61 -5.87 21.51 3.96
CA LEU A 61 -6.35 22.18 5.18
C LEU A 61 -6.21 21.30 6.43
N GLU A 62 -6.20 19.98 6.28
CA GLU A 62 -5.99 18.97 7.32
C GLU A 62 -4.62 19.08 8.01
N GLN A 63 -3.63 19.69 7.35
CA GLN A 63 -2.31 19.91 7.95
C GLN A 63 -2.26 21.19 8.82
N PHE A 64 -3.32 22.02 8.79
CA PHE A 64 -3.38 23.25 9.56
C PHE A 64 -4.04 23.06 10.92
N SER A 65 -3.70 23.94 11.87
CA SER A 65 -4.39 24.00 13.15
C SER A 65 -5.88 24.33 12.97
N HIS A 66 -6.73 23.82 13.86
CA HIS A 66 -8.19 24.05 13.82
C HIS A 66 -8.58 25.53 13.71
N ALA A 67 -7.88 26.43 14.43
CA ALA A 67 -8.16 27.87 14.35
C ALA A 67 -7.88 28.44 12.94
N LYS A 68 -6.80 27.99 12.30
CA LYS A 68 -6.42 28.41 10.95
C LYS A 68 -7.36 27.80 9.89
N TYR A 69 -7.68 26.52 10.03
CA TYR A 69 -8.66 25.82 9.20
C TYR A 69 -10.00 26.58 9.14
N ASN A 70 -10.60 26.85 10.32
CA ASN A 70 -11.90 27.53 10.41
C ASN A 70 -11.87 28.95 9.82
N LYS A 71 -10.78 29.69 10.04
CA LYS A 71 -10.62 31.05 9.49
C LYS A 71 -10.54 31.05 7.96
N ILE A 72 -9.86 30.08 7.36
CA ILE A 72 -9.78 29.93 5.91
C ILE A 72 -11.14 29.53 5.34
N LEU A 73 -11.77 28.50 5.93
CA LEU A 73 -13.06 27.97 5.47
C LEU A 73 -14.16 29.04 5.51
N ASN A 74 -14.26 29.79 6.61
CA ASN A 74 -15.26 30.85 6.76
C ASN A 74 -15.08 32.02 5.78
N LYS A 75 -13.84 32.31 5.36
CA LYS A 75 -13.55 33.46 4.50
C LYS A 75 -13.57 33.12 3.01
N TYR A 76 -13.17 31.90 2.65
CA TYR A 76 -12.90 31.53 1.26
C TYR A 76 -13.63 30.26 0.80
N GLY A 77 -14.26 29.51 1.71
CA GLY A 77 -14.78 28.17 1.44
C GLY A 77 -13.66 27.16 1.19
N ASP A 78 -14.04 25.91 0.89
CA ASP A 78 -13.08 24.90 0.44
C ASP A 78 -12.90 25.02 -1.08
N MET A 79 -11.79 25.63 -1.49
CA MET A 79 -11.46 25.82 -2.90
C MET A 79 -11.24 24.49 -3.63
N ARG A 80 -10.91 23.41 -2.90
CA ARG A 80 -10.67 22.08 -3.48
C ARG A 80 -11.97 21.53 -4.07
N ARG A 81 -13.10 21.70 -3.38
CA ARG A 81 -14.42 21.30 -3.88
C ARG A 81 -14.78 21.99 -5.19
N LEU A 82 -14.55 23.30 -5.28
CA LEU A 82 -14.87 24.08 -6.47
C LEU A 82 -14.10 23.61 -7.70
N ILE A 83 -12.79 23.39 -7.57
CA ILE A 83 -11.94 22.89 -8.66
C ILE A 83 -12.26 21.44 -8.98
N GLY A 84 -12.46 20.57 -7.98
CA GLY A 84 -12.79 19.17 -8.21
C GLY A 84 -14.10 19.00 -8.98
N PHE A 85 -15.12 19.80 -8.66
CA PHE A 85 -16.36 19.81 -9.43
C PHE A 85 -16.15 20.33 -10.85
N SER A 86 -15.30 21.35 -11.04
CA SER A 86 -14.92 21.83 -12.37
C SER A 86 -14.20 20.74 -13.17
N ILE A 87 -13.23 20.03 -12.58
CA ILE A 87 -12.52 18.90 -13.21
C ILE A 87 -13.51 17.80 -13.62
N ARG A 88 -14.42 17.42 -12.72
CA ARG A 88 -15.48 16.45 -12.99
C ARG A 88 -16.35 16.87 -14.17
N ASP A 89 -16.86 18.10 -14.15
CA ASP A 89 -17.76 18.60 -15.20
C ASP A 89 -17.03 18.70 -16.55
N MET A 90 -15.75 19.06 -16.53
CA MET A 90 -14.90 19.09 -17.72
C MET A 90 -14.64 17.68 -18.26
N TRP A 91 -14.40 16.70 -17.39
CA TRP A 91 -14.23 15.30 -17.79
C TRP A 91 -15.47 14.76 -18.51
N TYR A 92 -16.67 14.96 -17.96
CA TYR A 92 -17.89 14.47 -18.58
C TYR A 92 -18.22 15.15 -19.91
N LYS A 93 -17.74 16.38 -20.13
CA LYS A 93 -17.91 17.09 -21.42
C LYS A 93 -17.06 16.52 -22.56
N LEU A 94 -15.96 15.80 -22.27
CA LEU A 94 -15.07 15.24 -23.30
C LEU A 94 -15.74 14.22 -24.23
N GLY A 95 -16.86 13.63 -23.83
CA GLY A 95 -17.59 12.66 -24.65
C GLY A 95 -16.71 11.49 -25.10
N GLN A 96 -16.59 11.28 -26.41
CA GLN A 96 -15.81 10.18 -26.99
C GLN A 96 -14.29 10.35 -26.86
N ASN A 97 -13.81 11.56 -26.58
CA ASN A 97 -12.38 11.87 -26.50
C ASN A 97 -11.75 11.41 -25.17
N LYS A 98 -12.54 10.96 -24.20
CA LYS A 98 -12.08 10.45 -22.89
C LYS A 98 -11.05 9.33 -23.02
N ILE A 99 -11.23 8.43 -23.99
CA ILE A 99 -10.34 7.28 -24.20
C ILE A 99 -8.90 7.70 -24.52
N CYS A 100 -8.68 8.87 -25.11
CA CYS A 100 -7.35 9.39 -25.41
C CYS A 100 -6.54 9.72 -24.15
N PHE A 101 -7.21 9.94 -23.02
CA PHE A 101 -6.57 10.27 -21.74
C PHE A 101 -6.31 9.03 -20.87
N ILE A 102 -6.81 7.86 -21.24
CA ILE A 102 -6.63 6.62 -20.49
C ILE A 102 -5.45 5.85 -21.10
N PRO A 103 -4.45 5.43 -20.30
CA PRO A 103 -4.40 5.45 -18.83
C PRO A 103 -3.77 6.70 -18.21
N GLY A 104 -3.20 7.63 -18.98
CA GLY A 104 -2.37 8.74 -18.46
C GLY A 104 -3.03 9.66 -17.42
N MET A 105 -4.36 9.76 -17.40
CA MET A 105 -5.11 10.60 -16.46
C MET A 105 -5.52 9.86 -15.17
N VAL A 106 -5.28 8.55 -15.07
CA VAL A 106 -5.61 7.77 -13.87
C VAL A 106 -4.83 8.27 -12.65
N GLY A 107 -3.51 8.45 -12.78
CA GLY A 107 -2.66 8.95 -11.69
C GLY A 107 -3.08 10.34 -11.18
N PRO A 108 -3.19 11.38 -12.03
CA PRO A 108 -3.64 12.69 -11.59
C PRO A 108 -5.03 12.69 -10.92
N ILE A 109 -5.99 11.92 -11.45
CA ILE A 109 -7.31 11.82 -10.82
C ILE A 109 -7.24 11.09 -9.48
N LEU A 110 -6.35 10.11 -9.34
CA LEU A 110 -6.08 9.42 -8.08
C LEU A 110 -5.48 10.35 -7.01
N GLU A 111 -4.51 11.18 -7.36
CA GLU A 111 -3.97 12.17 -6.40
C GLU A 111 -5.08 13.08 -5.84
N MET A 112 -6.01 13.48 -6.72
CA MET A 112 -7.16 14.30 -6.33
C MET A 112 -8.15 13.53 -5.46
N THR A 113 -8.47 12.27 -5.78
CA THR A 113 -9.44 11.47 -5.01
C THR A 113 -8.90 11.09 -3.64
N LEU A 114 -7.58 11.03 -3.45
CA LEU A 114 -6.97 10.70 -2.16
C LEU A 114 -7.00 11.87 -1.15
N ILE A 115 -7.31 13.10 -1.59
CA ILE A 115 -7.47 14.26 -0.69
C ILE A 115 -8.56 13.96 0.35
N PRO A 116 -8.32 14.19 1.66
CA PRO A 116 -9.26 13.89 2.74
C PRO A 116 -10.37 14.93 2.85
N GLU A 117 -11.19 15.02 1.79
CA GLU A 117 -12.40 15.82 1.72
C GLU A 117 -13.52 14.97 1.11
N ALA A 118 -14.56 14.68 1.91
CA ALA A 118 -15.54 13.64 1.59
C ALA A 118 -16.42 13.98 0.38
N GLU A 119 -16.79 15.25 0.19
CA GLU A 119 -17.69 15.64 -0.89
C GLU A 119 -16.97 15.67 -2.25
N LEU A 120 -15.68 16.02 -2.26
CA LEU A 120 -14.77 15.91 -3.38
C LEU A 120 -14.62 14.44 -3.77
N ARG A 121 -14.27 13.57 -2.82
CA ARG A 121 -14.17 12.11 -3.03
C ARG A 121 -15.42 11.55 -3.70
N LYS A 122 -16.60 11.83 -3.14
CA LYS A 122 -17.88 11.37 -3.70
C LYS A 122 -18.12 11.85 -5.12
N ALA A 123 -17.69 13.07 -5.45
CA ALA A 123 -17.88 13.65 -6.77
C ALA A 123 -16.85 13.16 -7.81
N THR A 124 -15.64 12.78 -7.39
CA THR A 124 -14.54 12.45 -8.29
C THR A 124 -14.29 10.96 -8.45
N ILE A 125 -14.60 10.13 -7.46
CA ILE A 125 -14.50 8.66 -7.56
C ILE A 125 -15.31 8.09 -8.75
N PRO A 126 -16.53 8.56 -9.06
CA PRO A 126 -17.28 8.09 -10.24
C PRO A 126 -16.56 8.26 -11.58
N ILE A 127 -15.55 9.15 -11.65
CA ILE A 127 -14.71 9.32 -12.86
C ILE A 127 -13.97 8.01 -13.17
N PHE A 128 -13.52 7.26 -12.15
CA PHE A 128 -12.87 5.96 -12.36
C PHE A 128 -13.80 4.94 -13.01
N PHE A 129 -15.07 4.92 -12.60
CA PHE A 129 -16.05 4.07 -13.24
C PHE A 129 -16.28 4.47 -14.71
N ASP A 130 -16.36 5.77 -14.98
CA ASP A 130 -16.48 6.28 -16.34
C ASP A 130 -15.25 5.95 -17.21
N MET A 131 -14.03 5.97 -16.63
CA MET A 131 -12.82 5.50 -17.30
C MET A 131 -12.89 4.01 -17.65
N MET A 132 -13.30 3.16 -16.70
CA MET A 132 -13.49 1.72 -16.93
C MET A 132 -14.52 1.47 -18.03
N LEU A 133 -15.64 2.21 -18.01
CA LEU A 133 -16.70 2.09 -19.02
C LEU A 133 -16.20 2.51 -20.40
N CYS A 134 -15.44 3.60 -20.50
CA CYS A 134 -14.87 4.07 -21.77
C CYS A 134 -13.90 3.05 -22.39
N GLU A 135 -13.05 2.43 -21.57
CA GLU A 135 -12.13 1.39 -22.03
C GLU A 135 -12.89 0.12 -22.43
N TYR A 136 -13.82 -0.34 -21.59
CA TYR A 136 -14.63 -1.52 -21.83
C TYR A 136 -15.46 -1.42 -23.12
N GLN A 137 -16.03 -0.26 -23.42
CA GLN A 137 -16.75 -0.03 -24.67
C GLN A 137 -15.87 -0.14 -25.92
N ARG A 138 -14.54 0.04 -25.78
CA ARG A 138 -13.58 0.01 -26.90
C ARG A 138 -12.89 -1.35 -27.05
N SER A 139 -12.42 -1.97 -25.97
CA SER A 139 -11.64 -3.22 -25.99
C SER A 139 -12.41 -4.44 -25.49
N GLY A 140 -13.53 -4.27 -24.78
CA GLY A 140 -14.24 -5.35 -24.09
C GLY A 140 -13.64 -5.74 -22.73
N ASP A 141 -12.62 -5.02 -22.27
CA ASP A 141 -12.02 -5.10 -20.94
C ASP A 141 -11.54 -3.70 -20.48
N PHE A 142 -11.01 -3.58 -19.27
CA PHE A 142 -10.42 -2.31 -18.77
C PHE A 142 -9.03 -2.54 -18.16
N LYS A 143 -8.25 -3.46 -18.75
CA LYS A 143 -6.98 -3.89 -18.16
C LYS A 143 -5.92 -2.80 -18.09
N LYS A 144 -5.92 -1.81 -18.99
CA LYS A 144 -4.98 -0.68 -18.93
C LYS A 144 -5.30 0.22 -17.75
N PHE A 145 -6.58 0.55 -17.54
CA PHE A 145 -7.03 1.26 -16.36
C PHE A 145 -6.69 0.51 -15.07
N GLU A 146 -7.01 -0.79 -15.00
CA GLU A 146 -6.76 -1.64 -13.82
C GLU A 146 -5.27 -1.68 -13.45
N ASN A 147 -4.38 -1.89 -14.43
CA ASN A 147 -2.95 -1.95 -14.15
C ASN A 147 -2.39 -0.59 -13.71
N GLU A 148 -2.83 0.50 -14.34
CA GLU A 148 -2.35 1.84 -14.00
C GLU A 148 -2.81 2.26 -12.59
N ILE A 149 -4.07 2.02 -12.23
CA ILE A 149 -4.57 2.43 -10.91
C ILE A 149 -3.91 1.62 -9.79
N ILE A 150 -3.63 0.33 -10.00
CA ILE A 150 -2.88 -0.50 -9.04
C ILE A 150 -1.47 0.06 -8.84
N LEU A 151 -0.75 0.33 -9.93
CA LEU A 151 0.61 0.86 -9.87
C LEU A 151 0.68 2.23 -9.19
N LYS A 152 -0.30 3.10 -9.45
CA LYS A 152 -0.35 4.43 -8.83
C LYS A 152 -0.81 4.37 -7.37
N LEU A 153 -1.74 3.49 -7.03
CA LEU A 153 -2.19 3.31 -5.63
C LEU A 153 -1.04 2.91 -4.71
N ASP A 154 -0.17 2.02 -5.16
CA ASP A 154 1.00 1.59 -4.40
C ASP A 154 1.88 2.79 -4.02
N HIS A 155 2.29 3.57 -5.03
CA HIS A 155 3.11 4.78 -4.84
C HIS A 155 2.44 5.83 -3.93
N GLU A 156 1.15 6.08 -4.15
CA GLU A 156 0.42 7.14 -3.48
C GLU A 156 0.16 6.83 -2.00
N VAL A 157 -0.15 5.57 -1.68
CA VAL A 157 -0.42 5.14 -0.30
C VAL A 157 0.87 5.02 0.50
N GLU A 158 1.96 4.55 -0.11
CA GLU A 158 3.30 4.62 0.47
C GLU A 158 3.74 6.08 0.75
N GLY A 159 3.35 7.02 -0.12
CA GLY A 159 3.51 8.46 0.07
C GLY A 159 2.70 9.06 1.23
N GLY A 160 1.95 8.26 1.97
CA GLY A 160 1.19 8.67 3.15
C GLY A 160 -0.20 9.23 2.84
N ARG A 161 -0.69 9.06 1.61
CA ARG A 161 -2.07 9.41 1.20
C ARG A 161 -3.00 8.18 1.36
N GLY A 162 -4.30 8.42 1.31
CA GLY A 162 -5.31 7.37 1.52
C GLY A 162 -5.58 7.05 2.99
N ASP A 163 -6.82 6.64 3.26
CA ASP A 163 -7.34 6.30 4.60
C ASP A 163 -8.49 5.29 4.48
N GLU A 164 -8.96 4.79 5.63
CA GLU A 164 -10.05 3.81 5.68
C GLU A 164 -11.35 4.38 5.09
N GLN A 165 -11.60 5.68 5.23
CA GLN A 165 -12.78 6.33 4.66
C GLN A 165 -12.73 6.32 3.12
N TYR A 166 -11.56 6.56 2.52
CA TYR A 166 -11.37 6.49 1.07
C TYR A 166 -11.67 5.08 0.54
N MET A 167 -11.15 4.06 1.22
CA MET A 167 -11.41 2.66 0.86
C MET A 167 -12.90 2.33 0.88
N GLN A 168 -13.61 2.73 1.93
CA GLN A 168 -15.06 2.53 2.05
C GLN A 168 -15.85 3.27 0.96
N LEU A 169 -15.49 4.53 0.69
CA LEU A 169 -16.15 5.33 -0.35
C LEU A 169 -15.88 4.78 -1.76
N LEU A 170 -14.66 4.32 -2.03
CA LEU A 170 -14.28 3.72 -3.30
C LEU A 170 -15.11 2.45 -3.57
N GLU A 171 -15.20 1.57 -2.58
CA GLU A 171 -16.03 0.36 -2.66
C GLU A 171 -17.50 0.70 -2.86
N SER A 172 -18.08 1.56 -2.03
CA SER A 172 -19.52 1.86 -2.09
C SER A 172 -19.92 2.48 -3.42
N ILE A 173 -19.18 3.49 -3.88
CA ILE A 173 -19.53 4.27 -5.08
C ILE A 173 -19.35 3.42 -6.34
N LEU A 174 -18.24 2.68 -6.46
CA LEU A 174 -18.00 1.86 -7.66
C LEU A 174 -19.00 0.70 -7.75
N MET A 175 -19.40 0.11 -6.63
CA MET A 175 -20.43 -0.93 -6.60
C MET A 175 -21.82 -0.37 -6.96
N GLU A 176 -22.17 0.83 -6.49
CA GLU A 176 -23.39 1.53 -6.90
C GLU A 176 -23.41 1.80 -8.42
N CYS A 177 -22.31 2.33 -8.98
CA CYS A 177 -22.21 2.55 -10.44
C CYS A 177 -22.26 1.24 -11.24
N ALA A 178 -21.68 0.15 -10.72
CA ALA A 178 -21.69 -1.16 -11.34
C ALA A 178 -23.10 -1.78 -11.37
N ALA A 179 -23.94 -1.51 -10.36
CA ALA A 179 -25.31 -2.01 -10.31
C ALA A 179 -26.18 -1.47 -11.46
N GLU A 180 -25.89 -0.26 -11.96
CA GLU A 180 -26.58 0.34 -13.10
C GLU A 180 -26.13 -0.25 -14.46
N HIS A 181 -25.01 -0.98 -14.51
CA HIS A 181 -24.40 -1.49 -15.74
C HIS A 181 -24.11 -3.01 -15.68
N PRO A 182 -25.12 -3.87 -15.91
CA PRO A 182 -25.01 -5.32 -15.71
C PRO A 182 -23.93 -6.00 -16.55
N THR A 183 -23.56 -5.43 -17.70
CA THR A 183 -22.59 -6.00 -18.65
C THR A 183 -21.16 -5.97 -18.12
N ILE A 184 -20.77 -4.91 -17.41
CA ILE A 184 -19.43 -4.73 -16.83
C ILE A 184 -19.40 -5.05 -15.33
N SER A 185 -20.58 -5.14 -14.69
CA SER A 185 -20.76 -5.27 -13.25
C SER A 185 -19.86 -6.33 -12.60
N LYS A 186 -19.82 -7.56 -13.16
CA LYS A 186 -18.97 -8.65 -12.63
C LYS A 186 -17.48 -8.33 -12.67
N SER A 187 -17.03 -7.70 -13.76
CA SER A 187 -15.63 -7.31 -13.92
C SER A 187 -15.26 -6.20 -12.93
N VAL A 188 -16.16 -5.23 -12.72
CA VAL A 188 -15.98 -4.16 -11.73
C VAL A 188 -15.99 -4.70 -10.31
N GLU A 189 -16.88 -5.64 -9.97
CA GLU A 189 -16.91 -6.28 -8.66
C GLU A 189 -15.58 -7.01 -8.34
N SER A 190 -15.03 -7.75 -9.31
CA SER A 190 -13.72 -8.38 -9.19
C SER A 190 -12.60 -7.34 -8.97
N PHE A 191 -12.65 -6.24 -9.72
CA PHE A 191 -11.71 -5.12 -9.60
C PHE A 191 -11.80 -4.41 -8.24
N VAL A 192 -13.01 -4.11 -7.76
CA VAL A 192 -13.23 -3.46 -6.45
C VAL A 192 -12.70 -4.34 -5.33
N ASN A 193 -12.96 -5.65 -5.36
CA ASN A 193 -12.42 -6.59 -4.38
C ASN A 193 -10.88 -6.63 -4.41
N LEU A 194 -10.28 -6.60 -5.59
CA LEU A 194 -8.82 -6.54 -5.76
C LEU A 194 -8.23 -5.25 -5.16
N VAL A 195 -8.78 -4.10 -5.52
CA VAL A 195 -8.28 -2.79 -5.05
C VAL A 195 -8.53 -2.60 -3.56
N LYS A 196 -9.67 -3.07 -3.04
CA LYS A 196 -9.94 -3.10 -1.60
C LYS A 196 -8.89 -3.93 -0.87
N GLY A 197 -8.65 -5.17 -1.29
CA GLY A 197 -7.65 -6.03 -0.67
C GLY A 197 -6.22 -5.47 -0.76
N LEU A 198 -5.91 -4.72 -1.83
CA LEU A 198 -4.65 -3.99 -1.95
C LEU A 198 -4.57 -2.83 -0.95
N LEU A 199 -5.60 -1.97 -0.90
CA LEU A 199 -5.69 -0.84 0.02
C LEU A 199 -5.62 -1.28 1.49
N GLU A 200 -6.32 -2.36 1.87
CA GLU A 200 -6.25 -2.94 3.21
C GLU A 200 -4.80 -3.29 3.58
N LYS A 201 -4.09 -3.98 2.68
CA LYS A 201 -2.69 -4.37 2.89
C LYS A 201 -1.74 -3.17 2.96
N LEU A 202 -1.93 -2.18 2.10
CA LEU A 202 -1.09 -0.97 2.07
C LEU A 202 -1.31 -0.08 3.30
N LEU A 203 -2.57 0.06 3.75
CA LEU A 203 -2.91 0.78 4.97
C LEU A 203 -2.40 0.05 6.21
N ASP A 204 -2.51 -1.29 6.26
CA ASP A 204 -1.91 -2.12 7.30
C ASP A 204 -0.38 -1.94 7.33
N TYR A 205 0.28 -2.01 6.16
CA TYR A 205 1.72 -1.76 6.03
C TYR A 205 2.13 -0.39 6.57
N ARG A 206 1.37 0.67 6.24
CA ARG A 206 1.62 2.02 6.75
C ARG A 206 1.52 2.10 8.27
N GLY A 207 0.47 1.51 8.87
CA GLY A 207 0.29 1.50 10.32
C GLY A 207 1.44 0.77 11.05
N VAL A 208 1.94 -0.30 10.44
CA VAL A 208 3.07 -1.11 10.90
C VAL A 208 4.41 -0.35 10.77
N MET A 209 4.62 0.41 9.69
CA MET A 209 5.85 1.19 9.45
C MET A 209 5.99 2.44 10.32
N THR A 210 4.88 3.02 10.78
CA THR A 210 4.90 4.18 11.70
C THR A 210 5.28 3.80 13.14
N ASP A 211 5.20 2.53 13.51
CA ASP A 211 5.55 2.04 14.83
C ASP A 211 7.06 1.74 14.88
N GLU A 212 7.81 2.35 15.80
CA GLU A 212 9.28 2.15 15.95
C GLU A 212 9.68 0.70 16.34
N SER A 213 8.70 -0.18 16.50
CA SER A 213 8.85 -1.61 16.69
C SER A 213 9.63 -2.26 15.54
N LYS A 214 10.87 -2.71 15.82
CA LYS A 214 11.74 -3.41 14.86
C LYS A 214 11.12 -4.72 14.31
N ASP A 215 10.18 -5.32 15.03
CA ASP A 215 9.53 -6.60 14.64
C ASP A 215 8.47 -6.44 13.55
N ASN A 216 7.94 -5.22 13.38
CA ASN A 216 6.91 -4.89 12.40
C ASN A 216 7.47 -4.65 10.98
N ARG A 217 8.79 -4.42 10.86
CA ARG A 217 9.45 -4.09 9.58
C ARG A 217 9.76 -5.28 8.67
N MET A 218 9.58 -6.51 9.15
CA MET A 218 9.94 -7.72 8.41
C MET A 218 8.73 -8.40 7.80
N SER A 219 8.15 -7.78 6.78
CA SER A 219 7.44 -8.49 5.72
C SER A 219 7.32 -7.53 4.54
N CYS A 220 7.41 -8.04 3.32
CA CYS A 220 7.29 -7.31 2.06
C CYS A 220 8.58 -6.66 1.53
N THR A 221 9.54 -7.50 1.20
CA THR A 221 10.48 -7.30 0.08
C THR A 221 10.60 -8.72 -0.49
N VAL A 222 10.12 -9.09 -1.66
CA VAL A 222 10.59 -8.71 -3.00
C VAL A 222 9.78 -9.60 -3.96
N ASN A 223 9.08 -9.06 -4.95
CA ASN A 223 8.75 -9.79 -6.18
C ASN A 223 9.38 -9.04 -7.35
N LEU A 224 10.71 -9.05 -7.41
CA LEU A 224 11.46 -8.60 -8.58
C LEU A 224 11.56 -9.78 -9.56
N LEU A 225 11.22 -9.54 -10.82
CA LEU A 225 11.44 -10.51 -11.90
C LEU A 225 12.93 -10.56 -12.27
N TRP A 226 13.40 -11.72 -12.73
CA TRP A 226 14.73 -11.90 -13.31
C TRP A 226 14.78 -11.26 -14.70
N SER A 227 14.96 -9.93 -14.78
CA SER A 227 15.04 -9.21 -16.06
C SER A 227 16.29 -8.33 -16.15
N ASP A 228 16.76 -8.11 -17.38
CA ASP A 228 17.87 -7.19 -17.68
C ASP A 228 17.41 -5.74 -17.85
N GLU A 229 16.14 -5.45 -17.52
CA GLU A 229 15.60 -4.09 -17.52
C GLU A 229 16.26 -3.25 -16.42
N GLN A 230 16.46 -1.96 -16.71
CA GLN A 230 17.02 -1.03 -15.74
C GLN A 230 16.04 -0.80 -14.59
N CYS A 231 16.54 -0.89 -13.35
CA CYS A 231 15.75 -0.53 -12.18
C CYS A 231 15.32 0.93 -12.27
N ALA A 232 14.01 1.17 -12.16
CA ALA A 232 13.49 2.50 -11.91
C ALA A 232 14.12 3.06 -10.63
N SER A 233 14.43 4.35 -10.61
CA SER A 233 15.13 5.05 -9.50
C SER A 233 14.45 4.91 -8.13
N GLN A 234 13.19 4.46 -8.12
CA GLN A 234 12.34 4.24 -6.94
C GLN A 234 12.46 2.85 -6.31
N VAL A 235 13.01 1.86 -7.02
CA VAL A 235 13.25 0.49 -6.50
C VAL A 235 14.60 0.40 -5.78
N MET A 236 15.51 1.34 -6.08
CA MET A 236 16.80 1.45 -5.41
C MET A 236 16.58 1.93 -3.97
N GLN A 237 17.01 1.15 -2.98
CA GLN A 237 17.02 1.61 -1.58
C GLN A 237 17.78 2.93 -1.48
N THR A 238 17.30 3.83 -0.62
CA THR A 238 17.84 5.18 -0.36
C THR A 238 19.31 5.12 0.05
N GLY A 239 20.20 5.08 -0.95
CA GLY A 239 21.65 4.92 -0.75
C GLY A 239 22.41 4.34 -1.95
N GLN A 240 21.76 3.57 -2.84
CA GLN A 240 22.41 3.01 -4.02
C GLN A 240 22.14 3.87 -5.27
N GLN A 241 23.00 4.85 -5.53
CA GLN A 241 22.96 5.68 -6.76
C GLN A 241 23.88 5.11 -7.85
N HIS A 242 23.62 3.88 -8.31
CA HIS A 242 24.27 3.34 -9.50
C HIS A 242 23.24 2.64 -10.40
N PRO A 243 23.36 2.75 -11.74
CA PRO A 243 22.49 2.03 -12.65
C PRO A 243 22.71 0.52 -12.46
N GLN A 244 21.67 -0.17 -11.96
CA GLN A 244 21.63 -1.63 -11.80
C GLN A 244 20.44 -2.19 -12.58
N THR A 245 20.60 -3.40 -13.13
CA THR A 245 19.48 -4.15 -13.72
C THR A 245 18.64 -4.81 -12.62
N HIS A 246 17.38 -5.14 -12.92
CA HIS A 246 16.50 -5.88 -12.00
C HIS A 246 17.17 -7.18 -11.53
N ARG A 247 17.84 -7.89 -12.44
CA ARG A 247 18.64 -9.09 -12.16
C ARG A 247 19.78 -8.83 -11.15
N GLN A 248 20.61 -7.81 -11.37
CA GLN A 248 21.73 -7.48 -10.48
C GLN A 248 21.25 -7.08 -9.07
N LEU A 249 20.16 -6.30 -8.99
CA LEU A 249 19.58 -5.93 -7.72
C LEU A 249 19.03 -7.17 -7.00
N LYS A 250 18.33 -8.05 -7.72
CA LYS A 250 17.79 -9.29 -7.17
C LYS A 250 18.88 -10.23 -6.67
N GLU A 251 19.98 -10.39 -7.41
CA GLU A 251 21.16 -11.16 -7.00
C GLU A 251 21.78 -10.58 -5.72
N THR A 252 21.98 -9.27 -5.66
CA THR A 252 22.48 -8.58 -4.46
C THR A 252 21.57 -8.80 -3.25
N LEU A 253 20.25 -8.76 -3.46
CA LEU A 253 19.27 -9.02 -2.41
C LEU A 253 19.31 -10.49 -1.96
N TYR A 254 19.46 -11.44 -2.91
CA TYR A 254 19.60 -12.85 -2.59
C TYR A 254 20.84 -13.10 -1.73
N ASP A 255 22.00 -12.51 -2.05
CA ASP A 255 23.22 -12.62 -1.24
C ASP A 255 23.00 -12.11 0.19
N ILE A 256 22.32 -10.97 0.34
CA ILE A 256 21.97 -10.41 1.64
C ILE A 256 21.03 -11.35 2.41
N ILE A 257 19.98 -11.87 1.75
CA ILE A 257 19.00 -12.77 2.36
C ILE A 257 19.65 -14.08 2.79
N ILE A 258 20.48 -14.68 1.93
CA ILE A 258 21.25 -15.89 2.25
C ILE A 258 22.17 -15.63 3.45
N GLY A 259 22.81 -14.46 3.51
CA GLY A 259 23.61 -14.03 4.66
C GLY A 259 22.80 -13.93 5.96
N TYR A 260 21.55 -13.47 5.89
CA TYR A 260 20.64 -13.48 7.04
C TYR A 260 20.18 -14.89 7.42
N PHE A 261 19.91 -15.76 6.45
CA PHE A 261 19.55 -17.15 6.73
C PHE A 261 20.69 -17.96 7.35
N ASP A 262 21.94 -17.74 6.93
CA ASP A 262 23.10 -18.37 7.58
C ASP A 262 23.20 -17.94 9.05
N LYS A 263 23.05 -16.63 9.33
CA LYS A 263 23.02 -16.10 10.71
C LYS A 263 21.85 -16.66 11.53
N GLY A 264 20.69 -16.84 10.89
CA GLY A 264 19.48 -17.41 11.50
C GLY A 264 19.44 -18.93 11.56
N LYS A 265 20.48 -19.63 11.06
CA LYS A 265 20.57 -21.10 10.94
C LYS A 265 19.39 -21.74 10.19
N MET A 266 18.77 -20.99 9.27
CA MET A 266 17.70 -21.46 8.38
C MET A 266 18.30 -21.90 7.04
N TRP A 267 19.16 -22.91 7.13
CA TRP A 267 19.99 -23.33 6.01
C TRP A 267 19.20 -23.98 4.87
N GLU A 268 18.02 -24.56 5.12
CA GLU A 268 17.15 -25.10 4.08
C GLU A 268 16.65 -24.01 3.12
N GLU A 269 16.20 -22.88 3.68
CA GLU A 269 15.76 -21.70 2.90
C GLU A 269 16.94 -21.08 2.14
N ALA A 270 18.11 -21.01 2.79
CA ALA A 270 19.33 -20.55 2.13
C ALA A 270 19.70 -21.45 0.93
N ILE A 271 19.59 -22.78 1.08
CA ILE A 271 19.82 -23.74 -0.01
C ILE A 271 18.81 -23.55 -1.14
N SER A 272 17.54 -23.25 -0.82
CA SER A 272 16.52 -23.00 -1.85
C SER A 272 16.90 -21.81 -2.74
N LEU A 273 17.28 -20.68 -2.15
CA LEU A 273 17.72 -19.50 -2.90
C LEU A 273 19.03 -19.76 -3.66
N CYS A 274 19.97 -20.48 -3.06
CA CYS A 274 21.18 -20.92 -3.74
C CYS A 274 20.88 -21.76 -4.99
N LYS A 275 19.86 -22.63 -4.97
CA LYS A 275 19.45 -23.41 -6.16
C LYS A 275 18.87 -22.53 -7.26
N GLU A 276 18.05 -21.55 -6.92
CA GLU A 276 17.54 -20.57 -7.90
C GLU A 276 18.69 -19.77 -8.53
N LEU A 277 19.65 -19.31 -7.75
CA LEU A 277 20.85 -18.64 -8.27
C LEU A 277 21.68 -19.58 -9.16
N ALA A 278 21.80 -20.86 -8.79
CA ALA A 278 22.55 -21.83 -9.57
C ALA A 278 21.91 -22.05 -10.95
N GLU A 279 20.59 -22.12 -11.02
CA GLU A 279 19.85 -22.19 -12.29
C GLU A 279 20.08 -20.95 -13.15
N GLN A 280 20.07 -19.75 -12.56
CA GLN A 280 20.41 -18.52 -13.30
C GLN A 280 21.86 -18.54 -13.82
N TYR A 281 22.81 -18.95 -13.00
CA TYR A 281 24.23 -19.02 -13.37
C TYR A 281 24.53 -20.06 -14.44
N GLU A 282 23.82 -21.20 -14.42
CA GLU A 282 24.01 -22.29 -15.39
C GLU A 282 23.26 -22.05 -16.70
N MET A 283 22.01 -21.56 -16.65
CA MET A 283 21.08 -21.57 -17.79
C MET A 283 20.88 -20.21 -18.44
N GLU A 284 21.05 -19.10 -17.71
CA GLU A 284 20.74 -17.76 -18.21
C GLU A 284 21.98 -16.92 -18.48
N ILE A 285 22.88 -16.78 -17.50
CA ILE A 285 24.07 -15.91 -17.63
C ILE A 285 25.36 -16.66 -17.94
N PHE A 286 25.36 -17.99 -17.81
CA PHE A 286 26.52 -18.87 -18.06
C PHE A 286 27.79 -18.49 -17.26
N ASP A 287 27.62 -17.99 -16.03
CA ASP A 287 28.72 -17.64 -15.11
C ASP A 287 29.07 -18.82 -14.20
N TYR A 288 30.01 -19.63 -14.68
CA TYR A 288 30.43 -20.83 -13.95
C TYR A 288 31.33 -20.56 -12.75
N GLU A 289 31.91 -19.36 -12.63
CA GLU A 289 32.73 -19.00 -11.47
C GLU A 289 31.83 -18.72 -10.26
N LEU A 290 30.78 -17.93 -10.44
CA LEU A 290 29.75 -17.71 -9.42
C LEU A 290 28.98 -18.99 -9.11
N LEU A 291 28.72 -19.83 -10.11
CA LEU A 291 28.13 -21.17 -9.89
C LEU A 291 28.99 -22.02 -8.95
N SER A 292 30.32 -22.02 -9.14
CA SER A 292 31.23 -22.76 -8.27
C SER A 292 31.14 -22.29 -6.82
N GLN A 293 31.15 -20.97 -6.60
CA GLN A 293 31.05 -20.37 -5.26
C GLN A 293 29.71 -20.70 -4.59
N ASN A 294 28.61 -20.62 -5.35
CA ASN A 294 27.28 -20.98 -4.89
C ASN A 294 27.19 -22.46 -4.48
N LEU A 295 27.71 -23.38 -5.29
CA LEU A 295 27.73 -24.82 -4.95
C LEU A 295 28.55 -25.12 -3.68
N ILE A 296 29.67 -24.42 -3.46
CA ILE A 296 30.44 -24.54 -2.22
C ILE A 296 29.61 -24.05 -1.02
N GLN A 297 28.86 -22.98 -1.18
CA GLN A 297 27.97 -22.46 -0.14
C GLN A 297 26.82 -23.42 0.18
N GLN A 298 26.22 -24.05 -0.82
CA GLN A 298 25.23 -25.13 -0.63
C GLN A 298 25.84 -26.31 0.14
N ALA A 299 27.05 -26.74 -0.22
CA ALA A 299 27.75 -27.82 0.47
C ALA A 299 27.97 -27.50 1.96
N LYS A 300 28.40 -26.25 2.27
CA LYS A 300 28.52 -25.76 3.65
C LYS A 300 27.19 -25.84 4.41
N PHE A 301 26.08 -25.46 3.78
CA PHE A 301 24.76 -25.52 4.40
C PHE A 301 24.27 -26.95 4.65
N TYR A 302 24.49 -27.88 3.70
CA TYR A 302 24.19 -29.29 3.93
C TYR A 302 24.99 -29.86 5.12
N GLU A 303 26.27 -29.51 5.22
CA GLU A 303 27.12 -29.90 6.32
C GLU A 303 26.63 -29.32 7.65
N ASN A 304 26.29 -28.03 7.66
CA ASN A 304 25.78 -27.34 8.84
C ASN A 304 24.48 -27.98 9.36
N ILE A 305 23.52 -28.31 8.48
CA ILE A 305 22.25 -28.96 8.85
C ILE A 305 22.48 -30.27 9.59
N MET A 306 23.46 -31.06 9.15
CA MET A 306 23.74 -32.38 9.71
C MET A 306 24.61 -32.33 10.97
N LYS A 307 25.58 -31.40 11.03
CA LYS A 307 26.62 -31.38 12.07
C LYS A 307 26.37 -30.39 13.20
N ILE A 308 25.65 -29.30 12.93
CA ILE A 308 25.41 -28.25 13.93
C ILE A 308 24.03 -28.45 14.55
N LEU A 309 24.00 -28.58 15.88
CA LEU A 309 22.75 -28.71 16.64
C LEU A 309 21.94 -27.41 16.52
N ARG A 310 20.72 -27.52 16.01
CA ARG A 310 19.73 -26.43 15.97
C ARG A 310 18.74 -26.57 17.12
N PRO A 311 18.67 -25.60 18.06
CA PRO A 311 17.66 -25.60 19.09
C PRO A 311 16.27 -25.57 18.47
N LYS A 312 15.35 -26.37 18.99
CA LYS A 312 13.97 -26.34 18.52
C LYS A 312 13.38 -24.95 18.80
N PRO A 313 12.78 -24.27 17.81
CA PRO A 313 12.15 -22.98 18.04
C PRO A 313 10.93 -23.18 18.95
N ASP A 314 10.83 -22.33 19.96
CA ASP A 314 9.60 -22.14 20.71
C ASP A 314 8.69 -21.18 19.96
N TYR A 315 7.37 -21.33 20.16
CA TYR A 315 6.38 -20.46 19.55
C TYR A 315 5.47 -19.92 20.65
N PHE A 316 5.00 -18.68 20.49
CA PHE A 316 4.14 -17.99 21.43
C PHE A 316 2.93 -17.43 20.68
N ALA A 317 1.73 -17.86 21.09
CA ALA A 317 0.48 -17.32 20.57
C ALA A 317 0.07 -16.11 21.40
N VAL A 318 0.01 -14.93 20.77
CA VAL A 318 -0.31 -13.66 21.41
C VAL A 318 -1.60 -13.10 20.83
N GLY A 319 -2.63 -12.94 21.65
CA GLY A 319 -3.87 -12.26 21.31
C GLY A 319 -3.89 -10.83 21.83
N TYR A 320 -4.22 -9.88 20.95
CA TYR A 320 -4.40 -8.47 21.31
C TYR A 320 -5.90 -8.16 21.29
N TYR A 321 -6.45 -7.75 22.43
CA TYR A 321 -7.89 -7.54 22.60
C TYR A 321 -8.19 -6.16 23.19
N GLY A 322 -9.34 -5.61 22.81
CA GLY A 322 -9.76 -4.27 23.23
C GLY A 322 -9.47 -3.20 22.17
N GLN A 323 -10.29 -2.16 22.19
CA GLN A 323 -10.31 -1.08 21.21
C GLN A 323 -9.11 -0.14 21.32
N GLY A 324 -8.33 -0.23 22.42
CA GLY A 324 -7.11 0.54 22.61
C GLY A 324 -5.95 0.11 21.71
N PHE A 325 -6.02 -1.05 21.04
CA PHE A 325 -5.03 -1.46 20.05
C PHE A 325 -5.31 -0.88 18.65
N PRO A 326 -4.27 -0.66 17.84
CA PRO A 326 -4.41 -0.38 16.41
C PRO A 326 -5.23 -1.47 15.71
N SER A 327 -5.97 -1.10 14.65
CA SER A 327 -6.85 -2.01 13.89
C SER A 327 -6.14 -3.27 13.40
N PHE A 328 -4.85 -3.17 13.04
CA PHE A 328 -4.08 -4.32 12.57
C PHE A 328 -3.83 -5.38 13.66
N LEU A 329 -3.74 -4.99 14.94
CA LEU A 329 -3.61 -5.93 16.08
C LEU A 329 -4.96 -6.28 16.72
N ARG A 330 -5.90 -5.34 16.72
CA ARG A 330 -7.15 -5.41 17.47
C ARG A 330 -7.94 -6.69 17.19
N ASN A 331 -8.21 -7.43 18.26
CA ASN A 331 -8.96 -8.68 18.27
C ASN A 331 -8.37 -9.79 17.37
N LYS A 332 -7.06 -9.73 17.08
CA LYS A 332 -6.34 -10.75 16.33
C LYS A 332 -5.35 -11.51 17.22
N VAL A 333 -5.03 -12.74 16.80
CA VAL A 333 -4.03 -13.61 17.45
C VAL A 333 -2.89 -13.85 16.47
N PHE A 334 -1.66 -13.63 16.93
CA PHE A 334 -0.44 -13.82 16.16
C PHE A 334 0.39 -14.93 16.79
N ILE A 335 1.10 -15.68 15.94
CA ILE A 335 2.06 -16.69 16.38
C ILE A 335 3.46 -16.09 16.21
N TYR A 336 4.12 -15.82 17.32
CA TYR A 336 5.50 -15.37 17.37
C TYR A 336 6.43 -16.57 17.46
N ARG A 337 7.47 -16.59 16.63
CA ARG A 337 8.58 -17.53 16.80
C ARG A 337 9.55 -16.94 17.81
N GLY A 338 9.79 -17.66 18.89
CA GLY A 338 10.76 -17.28 19.90
C GLY A 338 12.18 -17.30 19.36
N LYS A 339 13.01 -16.41 19.88
CA LYS A 339 14.46 -16.41 19.63
C LYS A 339 15.09 -17.68 20.24
N GLU A 340 16.34 -17.98 19.86
CA GLU A 340 17.04 -19.13 20.41
C GLU A 340 17.05 -19.09 21.94
N TYR A 341 16.51 -20.14 22.56
CA TYR A 341 16.38 -20.29 24.02
C TYR A 341 15.53 -19.24 24.73
N GLU A 342 14.73 -18.46 24.00
CA GLU A 342 13.83 -17.46 24.61
C GLU A 342 12.71 -18.15 25.38
N ARG A 343 12.59 -17.81 26.67
CA ARG A 343 11.51 -18.34 27.50
C ARG A 343 10.26 -17.48 27.36
N ARG A 344 9.11 -18.08 27.60
CA ARG A 344 7.81 -17.38 27.53
C ARG A 344 7.77 -16.18 28.46
N GLU A 345 8.36 -16.27 29.66
CA GLU A 345 8.40 -15.18 30.63
C GLU A 345 9.21 -14.00 30.11
N ASP A 346 10.35 -14.27 29.47
CA ASP A 346 11.22 -13.24 28.90
C ASP A 346 10.54 -12.57 27.70
N PHE A 347 9.96 -13.36 26.80
CA PHE A 347 9.17 -12.85 25.68
C PHE A 347 7.96 -12.04 26.15
N GLN A 348 7.25 -12.51 27.17
CA GLN A 348 6.13 -11.78 27.76
C GLN A 348 6.56 -10.44 28.37
N MET A 349 7.71 -10.41 29.06
CA MET A 349 8.24 -9.17 29.64
C MET A 349 8.62 -8.18 28.54
N GLN A 350 9.29 -8.64 27.48
CA GLN A 350 9.64 -7.81 26.33
C GLN A 350 8.38 -7.26 25.64
N LEU A 351 7.36 -8.10 25.45
CA LEU A 351 6.09 -7.70 24.84
C LEU A 351 5.35 -6.66 25.68
N MET A 352 5.27 -6.84 27.00
CA MET A 352 4.63 -5.86 27.89
C MET A 352 5.40 -4.55 27.96
N SER A 353 6.73 -4.58 27.79
CA SER A 353 7.53 -3.36 27.66
C SER A 353 7.22 -2.58 26.37
N GLN A 354 6.79 -3.25 25.30
CA GLN A 354 6.37 -2.59 24.05
C GLN A 354 4.97 -1.98 24.17
N PHE A 355 4.12 -2.50 25.06
CA PHE A 355 2.77 -1.99 25.31
C PHE A 355 2.56 -1.66 26.80
N PRO A 356 3.07 -0.52 27.30
CA PRO A 356 3.03 -0.17 28.73
C PRO A 356 1.61 -0.03 29.30
N ASN A 357 0.64 0.26 28.44
CA ASN A 357 -0.77 0.44 28.81
C ASN A 357 -1.58 -0.86 28.71
N ALA A 358 -0.96 -1.98 28.33
CA ALA A 358 -1.64 -3.24 28.15
C ALA A 358 -1.70 -4.06 29.44
N GLU A 359 -2.90 -4.56 29.76
CA GLU A 359 -3.13 -5.47 30.87
C GLU A 359 -2.92 -6.93 30.43
N LYS A 360 -2.21 -7.69 31.25
CA LYS A 360 -2.02 -9.12 31.05
C LYS A 360 -3.30 -9.88 31.40
N MET A 361 -3.80 -10.65 30.44
CA MET A 361 -4.86 -11.61 30.71
C MET A 361 -4.32 -12.84 31.46
N ASN A 362 -5.05 -13.24 32.51
CA ASN A 362 -4.71 -14.42 33.32
C ASN A 362 -5.37 -15.72 32.82
N THR A 363 -6.32 -15.62 31.87
CA THR A 363 -7.08 -16.77 31.36
C THR A 363 -6.49 -17.28 30.06
N THR A 364 -6.45 -18.61 29.87
CA THR A 364 -5.98 -19.22 28.62
C THR A 364 -7.13 -19.51 27.63
N SER A 365 -8.27 -18.86 27.77
CA SER A 365 -9.43 -19.00 26.88
C SER A 365 -9.54 -17.79 25.94
N ALA A 366 -10.31 -17.88 24.86
CA ALA A 366 -10.64 -16.69 24.08
C ALA A 366 -11.47 -15.73 24.95
N PRO A 367 -11.18 -14.42 24.95
CA PRO A 367 -11.99 -13.44 25.68
C PRO A 367 -13.41 -13.37 25.12
N GLY A 368 -14.35 -13.02 26.00
CA GLY A 368 -15.71 -12.63 25.62
C GLY A 368 -15.74 -11.29 24.89
N ASP A 369 -16.89 -10.96 24.30
CA ASP A 369 -17.06 -9.74 23.51
C ASP A 369 -17.04 -8.46 24.38
N ASP A 370 -17.23 -8.61 25.68
CA ASP A 370 -17.02 -7.57 26.69
C ASP A 370 -15.57 -7.09 26.72
N VAL A 371 -14.60 -8.01 26.72
CA VAL A 371 -13.16 -7.68 26.72
C VAL A 371 -12.69 -7.21 25.33
N LYS A 372 -13.24 -7.78 24.25
CA LYS A 372 -12.91 -7.36 22.88
C LYS A 372 -13.37 -5.94 22.55
N ASN A 373 -14.47 -5.49 23.16
CA ASN A 373 -15.04 -4.16 22.95
C ASN A 373 -14.64 -3.15 24.03
N ALA A 374 -13.91 -3.56 25.06
CA ALA A 374 -13.40 -2.67 26.09
C ALA A 374 -12.46 -1.61 25.49
N PRO A 375 -12.44 -0.37 26.02
CA PRO A 375 -11.56 0.69 25.53
C PRO A 375 -10.08 0.46 25.87
N GLY A 376 -9.78 -0.46 26.80
CA GLY A 376 -8.42 -0.80 27.23
C GLY A 376 -7.64 -1.65 26.23
N GLN A 377 -6.39 -1.95 26.58
CA GLN A 377 -5.51 -2.87 25.87
C GLN A 377 -5.34 -4.12 26.73
N CYS A 378 -5.73 -5.29 26.23
CA CYS A 378 -5.55 -6.57 26.91
C CYS A 378 -4.70 -7.52 26.05
N ILE A 379 -3.61 -8.05 26.61
CA ILE A 379 -2.73 -9.00 25.92
C ILE A 379 -2.84 -10.38 26.55
N LEU A 380 -3.06 -11.37 25.70
CA LEU A 380 -3.10 -12.77 26.05
C LEU A 380 -1.93 -13.50 25.43
N ASN A 381 -0.97 -13.99 26.23
CA ASN A 381 0.16 -14.78 25.74
C ASN A 381 0.03 -16.26 26.17
N LYS A 382 0.09 -17.18 25.20
CA LYS A 382 -0.01 -18.64 25.39
C LYS A 382 1.13 -19.36 24.69
N CYS A 383 1.64 -20.45 25.28
CA CYS A 383 2.41 -21.43 24.53
C CYS A 383 1.45 -22.32 23.71
N PRO A 384 1.64 -22.52 22.40
CA PRO A 384 0.79 -23.38 21.57
C PRO A 384 0.75 -24.84 22.05
N CYS A 385 1.72 -25.26 22.87
CA CYS A 385 1.90 -26.67 23.24
C CYS A 385 1.17 -27.15 24.50
N GLN A 386 0.49 -26.29 25.27
CA GLN A 386 -0.19 -26.72 26.51
C GLN A 386 -1.68 -27.05 26.36
N GLY A 387 -2.27 -26.93 25.16
CA GLY A 387 -3.71 -27.15 24.94
C GLY A 387 -4.11 -28.08 23.79
N LEU A 388 -3.16 -28.60 23.01
CA LEU A 388 -3.45 -29.50 21.89
C LEU A 388 -2.92 -30.89 22.26
N GLY A 389 -3.83 -31.79 22.65
CA GLY A 389 -3.55 -33.21 22.79
C GLY A 389 -2.87 -33.74 21.52
N MET A 390 -2.04 -34.77 21.68
CA MET A 390 -1.12 -35.38 20.72
C MET A 390 -1.76 -35.99 19.44
N GLY A 391 -2.85 -35.41 18.93
CA GLY A 391 -3.54 -35.86 17.70
C GLY A 391 -4.35 -34.78 16.99
N SER A 392 -4.15 -33.48 17.26
CA SER A 392 -4.97 -32.45 16.60
C SER A 392 -4.44 -32.06 15.20
N PRO A 393 -5.32 -31.91 14.19
CA PRO A 393 -4.95 -31.52 12.82
C PRO A 393 -4.23 -30.16 12.73
N ALA A 394 -4.44 -29.29 13.73
CA ALA A 394 -3.87 -27.95 13.79
C ALA A 394 -2.33 -27.93 13.88
N ARG A 395 -1.71 -28.98 14.43
CA ARG A 395 -0.24 -29.07 14.47
C ARG A 395 0.35 -29.32 13.08
N ASN A 396 -0.35 -30.06 12.24
CA ASN A 396 0.03 -30.28 10.85
C ASN A 396 -0.20 -29.03 9.99
N SER A 397 -1.21 -28.21 10.33
CA SER A 397 -1.46 -26.93 9.65
C SER A 397 -0.38 -25.88 9.94
N ILE A 398 0.12 -25.81 11.19
CA ILE A 398 1.22 -24.89 11.54
C ILE A 398 2.54 -25.32 10.90
N HIS A 399 2.80 -26.63 10.81
CA HIS A 399 3.97 -27.13 10.10
C HIS A 399 3.86 -26.90 8.57
N ARG A 400 2.67 -27.03 7.97
CA ARG A 400 2.42 -26.79 6.54
C ARG A 400 2.30 -25.32 6.13
N ALA A 401 2.05 -24.41 7.07
CA ALA A 401 2.01 -22.97 6.79
C ALA A 401 3.40 -22.30 6.90
N LEU A 402 4.39 -23.04 7.41
CA LEU A 402 5.77 -22.61 7.65
C LEU A 402 6.81 -23.46 6.90
N SER A 403 6.34 -24.37 6.04
CA SER A 403 7.11 -25.03 4.96
C SER A 403 6.49 -24.58 3.65
#